data_AF-A0A936M3F9-F1
#
_entry.id   AF-A0A936M3F9-F1
#
_cell.length_a   1.000
_cell.length_b   1.000
_cell.length_c   1.000
_cell.angle_alpha   90.00
_cell.angle_beta   90.00
_cell.angle_gamma   90.00
#
_symmetry.space_group_name_H-M   'P 1'
#
loop_
_entity.id
_entity.type
_entity.pdbx_description
1 polymer ?
#
loop_
_entity_poly.entity_id
_entity_poly.type
_entity_poly.pdbx_seq_one_letter_code
_entity_poly.pdbx_strand_id
1 'polypeptide(L)'
;MWTRRTWLRLAAGFCTGAAQAAPLLIDGWPGARGGAARIRYRANATVTLLNIPLVSRSDVGGGWASASESEGVLRLEFAGGSDPARARGLNRMGFVQEVARASDYAYFGFISASREESFAEAKAALEREAGELTHYIAVQGSAAGGRLQISKKAVAAPSRLTWSQFNDLVSWVRRDFSSDPPELTSAPRDGLPFLQTMWSAMCDGKRETSSLFLHQGQRFQLRTRKTPDPKRSERAIRLEGVIEAEAKREKTPFRLWYVDGTPPGLPFRIEYKARPYLRLVFESIEG
;
A
#
# COMPACT_ATOMS: atom_id res chain seq x y z
N MET A 1 -20.78 -0.50 31.24
CA MET A 1 -21.75 -0.40 30.13
C MET A 1 -21.77 1.05 29.65
N TRP A 2 -20.93 1.41 28.66
CA TRP A 2 -20.72 2.81 28.26
C TRP A 2 -20.63 2.94 26.74
N THR A 3 -21.39 3.91 26.22
CA THR A 3 -21.86 4.09 24.84
C THR A 3 -21.09 5.15 24.05
N ARG A 4 -21.15 5.02 22.72
CA ARG A 4 -20.78 5.98 21.66
C ARG A 4 -21.17 7.44 22.01
N ARG A 5 -20.20 8.31 22.37
CA ARG A 5 -20.18 9.78 22.17
C ARG A 5 -19.16 10.46 23.10
N THR A 6 -17.91 10.58 22.65
CA THR A 6 -16.90 11.59 23.06
C THR A 6 -15.72 11.30 22.14
N TRP A 7 -15.33 12.17 21.20
CA TRP A 7 -14.49 13.33 21.45
C TRP A 7 -14.62 14.32 20.28
N LEU A 8 -14.94 15.57 20.60
CA LEU A 8 -14.87 16.75 19.73
C LEU A 8 -14.33 17.89 20.61
N ARG A 9 -13.35 18.64 20.06
CA ARG A 9 -12.82 19.95 20.47
C ARG A 9 -11.72 19.98 21.55
N LEU A 10 -10.54 20.39 21.10
CA LEU A 10 -9.63 21.45 21.60
C LEU A 10 -8.42 21.44 20.62
N ALA A 11 -7.90 22.52 20.05
CA ALA A 11 -8.00 23.95 20.34
C ALA A 11 -7.72 24.78 19.07
N ALA A 12 -8.27 26.00 19.05
CA ALA A 12 -7.93 27.07 18.11
C ALA A 12 -6.99 28.08 18.79
N GLY A 13 -6.07 28.70 18.04
CA GLY A 13 -5.29 29.84 18.52
C GLY A 13 -4.07 30.28 17.68
N PHE A 14 -4.32 31.15 16.69
CA PHE A 14 -3.47 32.21 16.10
C PHE A 14 -2.27 31.95 15.15
N CYS A 15 -2.53 32.32 13.88
CA CYS A 15 -1.77 33.17 12.94
C CYS A 15 -0.38 32.81 12.40
N THR A 16 -0.35 32.43 11.13
CA THR A 16 0.22 33.26 10.04
C THR A 16 -0.29 32.72 8.71
N GLY A 17 -0.77 33.62 7.83
CA GLY A 17 -1.32 33.27 6.52
C GLY A 17 -0.22 32.75 5.59
N ALA A 18 0.06 31.46 5.67
CA ALA A 18 0.59 30.74 4.52
C ALA A 18 -0.59 30.57 3.55
N ALA A 19 -0.49 31.13 2.35
CA ALA A 19 -1.40 30.81 1.26
C ALA A 19 -1.60 29.28 1.25
N GLN A 20 -2.83 28.84 1.50
CA GLN A 20 -3.18 27.44 1.56
C GLN A 20 -3.03 26.92 0.13
N ALA A 21 -1.83 26.45 -0.23
CA ALA A 21 -1.58 25.88 -1.53
C ALA A 21 -2.62 24.77 -1.73
N ALA A 22 -3.36 24.88 -2.83
CA ALA A 22 -4.32 23.85 -3.20
C ALA A 22 -3.60 22.50 -3.21
N PRO A 23 -4.22 21.44 -2.66
CA PRO A 23 -3.58 20.14 -2.60
C PRO A 23 -3.18 19.72 -4.02
N LEU A 24 -1.91 19.32 -4.17
CA LEU A 24 -1.42 18.77 -5.42
C LEU A 24 -2.13 17.42 -5.64
N LEU A 25 -3.18 17.43 -6.44
CA LEU A 25 -3.88 16.21 -6.85
C LEU A 25 -2.92 15.35 -7.66
N ILE A 26 -2.88 14.06 -7.38
CA ILE A 26 -2.05 13.11 -8.14
C ILE A 26 -2.36 13.12 -9.63
N ASP A 27 -3.61 13.41 -9.99
CA ASP A 27 -4.11 13.48 -11.37
C ASP A 27 -3.64 14.76 -12.10
N GLY A 28 -3.11 15.75 -11.37
CA GLY A 28 -2.52 16.98 -11.93
C GLY A 28 -1.04 16.85 -12.28
N TRP A 29 -0.41 15.71 -12.00
CA TRP A 29 1.00 15.47 -12.35
C TRP A 29 1.13 15.00 -13.80
N PRO A 30 2.16 15.46 -14.54
CA PRO A 30 2.36 15.02 -15.92
C PRO A 30 2.48 13.49 -15.95
N GLY A 31 1.73 12.87 -16.86
CA GLY A 31 1.87 11.44 -17.11
C GLY A 31 3.30 11.14 -17.54
N ALA A 32 3.94 10.15 -16.91
CA ALA A 32 5.26 9.71 -17.34
C ALA A 32 5.15 9.21 -18.80
N ARG A 33 5.75 9.93 -19.74
CA ARG A 33 5.75 9.56 -21.17
C ARG A 33 6.89 8.61 -21.54
N GLY A 34 7.59 8.06 -20.54
CA GLY A 34 8.63 7.04 -20.70
C GLY A 34 8.10 5.61 -20.63
N GLY A 35 8.89 4.64 -21.08
CA GLY A 35 8.57 3.22 -20.97
C GLY A 35 8.36 2.82 -19.50
N ALA A 36 7.13 2.50 -19.13
CA ALA A 36 6.82 1.99 -17.80
C ALA A 36 7.17 0.50 -17.74
N ALA A 37 8.09 0.10 -16.86
CA ALA A 37 8.16 -1.31 -16.53
C ALA A 37 6.96 -1.69 -15.71
N ARG A 38 6.41 -2.85 -16.01
CA ARG A 38 5.27 -3.40 -15.31
C ARG A 38 5.50 -4.89 -15.16
N ILE A 39 5.19 -5.40 -13.98
CA ILE A 39 5.21 -6.82 -13.70
C ILE A 39 3.84 -7.23 -13.14
N ARG A 40 3.38 -8.41 -13.54
CA ARG A 40 2.14 -9.00 -13.06
C ARG A 40 2.45 -10.13 -12.08
N TYR A 41 1.60 -10.27 -11.08
CA TYR A 41 1.74 -11.27 -10.02
C TYR A 41 0.53 -12.19 -9.94
N ARG A 42 0.79 -13.44 -9.59
CA ARG A 42 -0.18 -14.39 -9.03
C ARG A 42 -0.04 -14.37 -7.51
N ALA A 43 -1.16 -14.21 -6.82
CA ALA A 43 -1.19 -14.25 -5.36
C ALA A 43 -1.45 -15.68 -4.84
N ASN A 44 -0.67 -16.11 -3.86
CA ASN A 44 -0.84 -17.35 -3.12
C ASN A 44 -1.04 -17.04 -1.63
N ALA A 45 -1.87 -17.82 -0.95
CA ALA A 45 -2.12 -17.67 0.48
C ALA A 45 -1.80 -18.96 1.25
N THR A 46 -1.19 -18.78 2.41
CA THR A 46 -0.93 -19.87 3.37
C THR A 46 -1.42 -19.46 4.74
N VAL A 47 -2.32 -20.26 5.30
CA VAL A 47 -2.77 -20.16 6.69
C VAL A 47 -1.84 -20.98 7.56
N THR A 48 -1.35 -20.39 8.65
CA THR A 48 -0.42 -21.02 9.58
C THR A 48 -0.96 -21.02 11.01
N LEU A 49 -0.59 -22.04 11.78
CA LEU A 49 -0.77 -22.11 13.24
C LEU A 49 0.59 -22.39 13.85
N LEU A 50 1.05 -21.53 14.78
CA LEU A 50 2.40 -21.64 15.37
C LEU A 50 3.53 -21.73 14.31
N ASN A 51 3.37 -20.97 13.22
CA ASN A 51 4.24 -21.02 12.02
C ASN A 51 4.26 -22.35 11.25
N ILE A 52 3.41 -23.31 11.60
CA ILE A 52 3.20 -24.55 10.83
C ILE A 52 2.12 -24.27 9.77
N PRO A 53 2.40 -24.50 8.46
CA PRO A 53 1.40 -24.31 7.42
C PRO A 53 0.28 -25.36 7.55
N LEU A 54 -0.94 -24.90 7.78
CA LEU A 54 -2.12 -25.78 7.86
C LEU A 54 -2.76 -25.97 6.50
N VAL A 55 -2.96 -24.86 5.77
CA VAL A 55 -3.62 -24.86 4.47
C VAL A 55 -2.91 -23.87 3.56
N SER A 56 -2.53 -24.33 2.38
CA SER A 56 -2.02 -23.48 1.30
C SER A 56 -2.98 -23.52 0.12
N ARG A 57 -3.15 -22.36 -0.51
CA ARG A 57 -3.90 -22.19 -1.74
C ARG A 57 -3.08 -21.34 -2.70
N SER A 58 -2.83 -21.89 -3.88
CA SER A 58 -2.27 -21.17 -5.00
C SER A 58 -3.36 -20.40 -5.75
N ASP A 59 -2.96 -19.31 -6.41
CA ASP A 59 -3.84 -18.55 -7.29
C ASP A 59 -5.14 -18.07 -6.62
N VAL A 60 -5.01 -17.49 -5.42
CA VAL A 60 -6.15 -16.89 -4.71
C VAL A 60 -6.50 -15.49 -5.22
N GLY A 61 -5.75 -14.98 -6.19
CA GLY A 61 -5.86 -13.61 -6.68
C GLY A 61 -4.66 -13.19 -7.52
N GLY A 62 -4.49 -11.88 -7.68
CA GLY A 62 -3.40 -11.33 -8.49
C GLY A 62 -2.91 -9.98 -8.01
N GLY A 63 -1.93 -9.46 -8.72
CA GLY A 63 -1.38 -8.14 -8.47
C GLY A 63 -0.61 -7.62 -9.66
N TRP A 64 -0.19 -6.37 -9.58
CA TRP A 64 0.81 -5.82 -10.48
C TRP A 64 1.58 -4.70 -9.77
N ALA A 65 2.81 -4.47 -10.22
CA ALA A 65 3.60 -3.29 -9.87
C ALA A 65 4.03 -2.60 -11.15
N SER A 66 4.12 -1.28 -11.12
CA SER A 66 4.71 -0.50 -12.21
C SER A 66 5.66 0.56 -11.66
N ALA A 67 6.69 0.85 -12.46
CA ALA A 67 7.59 1.96 -12.22
C ALA A 67 7.91 2.63 -13.55
N SER A 68 7.81 3.96 -13.56
CA SER A 68 8.16 4.78 -14.71
C SER A 68 8.82 6.06 -14.24
N GLU A 69 9.88 6.47 -14.93
CA GLU A 69 10.56 7.74 -14.68
C GLU A 69 10.61 8.54 -15.97
N SER A 70 10.20 9.80 -15.93
CA SER A 70 10.17 10.68 -17.10
C SER A 70 10.28 12.13 -16.64
N GLU A 71 11.18 12.91 -17.24
CA GLU A 71 11.38 14.34 -16.92
C GLU A 71 11.64 14.62 -15.42
N GLY A 72 12.31 13.69 -14.74
CA GLY A 72 12.59 13.76 -13.30
C GLY A 72 11.37 13.49 -12.41
N VAL A 73 10.28 12.98 -12.99
CA VAL A 73 9.10 12.51 -12.28
C VAL A 73 9.14 10.99 -12.17
N LEU A 74 9.23 10.47 -10.94
CA LEU A 74 9.12 9.05 -10.62
C LEU A 74 7.66 8.73 -10.29
N ARG A 75 7.08 7.75 -10.98
CA ARG A 75 5.76 7.20 -10.69
C ARG A 75 5.89 5.73 -10.34
N LEU A 76 5.34 5.36 -9.19
CA LEU A 76 5.31 4.01 -8.64
C LEU A 76 3.87 3.61 -8.37
N GLU A 77 3.51 2.39 -8.75
CA GLU A 77 2.18 1.85 -8.48
C GLU A 77 2.28 0.41 -8.02
N PHE A 78 1.37 0.05 -7.11
CA PHE A 78 1.16 -1.32 -6.70
C PHE A 78 -0.33 -1.58 -6.52
N ALA A 79 -0.78 -2.71 -7.03
CA ALA A 79 -2.12 -3.22 -6.84
C ALA A 79 -2.07 -4.70 -6.48
N GLY A 80 -2.98 -5.13 -5.61
CA GLY A 80 -3.15 -6.53 -5.28
C GLY A 80 -4.57 -6.81 -4.83
N GLY A 81 -5.07 -7.98 -5.15
CA GLY A 81 -6.40 -8.38 -4.72
C GLY A 81 -6.63 -9.88 -4.77
N SER A 82 -7.63 -10.33 -4.01
CA SER A 82 -8.12 -11.69 -4.05
C SER A 82 -9.32 -11.83 -5.00
N ASP A 83 -9.48 -13.02 -5.57
CA ASP A 83 -10.68 -13.41 -6.29
C ASP A 83 -11.56 -14.23 -5.34
N PRO A 84 -12.78 -13.78 -4.98
CA PRO A 84 -13.65 -14.48 -4.04
C PRO A 84 -13.94 -15.93 -4.45
N ALA A 85 -14.04 -16.23 -5.75
CA ALA A 85 -14.28 -17.58 -6.24
C ALA A 85 -13.12 -18.53 -5.91
N ARG A 86 -11.89 -18.00 -5.87
CA ARG A 86 -10.66 -18.76 -5.55
C ARG A 86 -10.21 -18.61 -4.09
N ALA A 87 -10.66 -17.55 -3.41
CA ALA A 87 -10.26 -17.19 -2.06
C ALA A 87 -11.35 -17.47 -1.00
N ARG A 88 -12.27 -18.41 -1.26
CA ARG A 88 -13.34 -18.83 -0.32
C ARG A 88 -14.20 -17.65 0.15
N GLY A 89 -14.60 -16.77 -0.77
CA GLY A 89 -15.42 -15.61 -0.49
C GLY A 89 -14.64 -14.38 -0.01
N LEU A 90 -13.34 -14.48 0.26
CA LEU A 90 -12.54 -13.33 0.65
C LEU A 90 -12.35 -12.36 -0.54
N ASN A 91 -12.94 -11.17 -0.43
CA ASN A 91 -12.74 -10.07 -1.38
C ASN A 91 -11.92 -8.94 -0.72
N ARG A 92 -10.59 -9.01 -0.85
CA ARG A 92 -9.67 -7.99 -0.34
C ARG A 92 -8.91 -7.42 -1.52
N MET A 93 -8.94 -6.10 -1.68
CA MET A 93 -8.23 -5.39 -2.72
C MET A 93 -7.50 -4.18 -2.14
N GLY A 94 -6.37 -3.85 -2.74
CA GLY A 94 -5.57 -2.69 -2.40
C GLY A 94 -4.93 -2.08 -3.64
N PHE A 95 -4.79 -0.77 -3.61
CA PHE A 95 -4.15 0.04 -4.63
C PHE A 95 -3.35 1.15 -3.95
N VAL A 96 -2.17 1.44 -4.48
CA VAL A 96 -1.41 2.63 -4.13
C VAL A 96 -0.68 3.13 -5.37
N GLN A 97 -0.71 4.44 -5.56
CA GLN A 97 0.04 5.17 -6.56
C GLN A 97 0.77 6.31 -5.86
N GLU A 98 2.04 6.47 -6.20
CA GLU A 98 2.90 7.54 -5.70
C GLU A 98 3.59 8.20 -6.89
N VAL A 99 3.61 9.53 -6.89
CA VAL A 99 4.37 10.35 -7.84
C VAL A 99 5.30 11.25 -7.05
N ALA A 100 6.52 11.43 -7.52
CA ALA A 100 7.50 12.34 -6.94
C ALA A 100 8.32 13.05 -7.99
N ARG A 101 8.72 14.28 -7.67
CA ARG A 101 9.70 15.06 -8.42
C ARG A 101 10.54 15.86 -7.43
N ALA A 102 11.85 15.68 -7.48
CA ALA A 102 12.78 16.28 -6.53
C ALA A 102 12.32 16.03 -5.08
N SER A 103 11.97 17.08 -4.36
CA SER A 103 11.47 16.98 -2.99
C SER A 103 9.96 16.81 -2.91
N ASP A 104 9.17 17.11 -3.94
CA ASP A 104 7.71 17.08 -3.83
C ASP A 104 7.14 15.71 -4.20
N TYR A 105 6.02 15.34 -3.57
CA TYR A 105 5.32 14.10 -3.90
C TYR A 105 3.81 14.22 -3.72
N ALA A 106 3.08 13.34 -4.42
CA ALA A 106 1.67 13.08 -4.18
C ALA A 106 1.41 11.57 -4.19
N TYR A 107 0.42 11.13 -3.44
CA TYR A 107 0.01 9.73 -3.41
C TYR A 107 -1.50 9.61 -3.28
N PHE A 108 -2.02 8.52 -3.83
CA PHE A 108 -3.39 8.08 -3.68
C PHE A 108 -3.40 6.58 -3.49
N GLY A 109 -4.21 6.09 -2.57
CA GLY A 109 -4.37 4.66 -2.40
C GLY A 109 -5.64 4.32 -1.65
N PHE A 110 -6.05 3.06 -1.78
CA PHE A 110 -7.13 2.50 -0.99
C PHE A 110 -6.85 1.05 -0.64
N ILE A 111 -7.48 0.58 0.43
CA ILE A 111 -7.46 -0.83 0.82
C ILE A 111 -8.81 -1.23 1.41
N SER A 112 -9.23 -2.48 1.17
CA SER A 112 -10.43 -3.01 1.81
C SER A 112 -10.34 -2.89 3.34
N ALA A 113 -11.39 -2.35 3.96
CA ALA A 113 -11.46 -2.21 5.41
C ALA A 113 -11.58 -3.60 6.07
N SER A 114 -10.56 -4.02 6.82
CA SER A 114 -10.66 -5.22 7.67
C SER A 114 -11.44 -4.87 8.92
N ARG A 115 -12.64 -5.45 9.08
CA ARG A 115 -13.43 -5.35 10.33
C ARG A 115 -13.00 -6.40 11.37
N GLU A 116 -12.11 -7.32 11.00
CA GLU A 116 -11.72 -8.44 11.85
C GLU A 116 -10.33 -8.20 12.47
N GLU A 117 -10.30 -8.20 13.81
CA GLU A 117 -9.09 -8.17 14.64
C GLU A 117 -8.70 -9.58 15.12
N SER A 118 -9.64 -10.54 15.11
CA SER A 118 -9.41 -11.93 15.55
C SER A 118 -9.64 -13.00 14.47
N PHE A 119 -9.07 -14.19 14.67
CA PHE A 119 -9.33 -15.37 13.81
C PHE A 119 -10.80 -15.81 13.83
N ALA A 120 -11.46 -15.69 14.99
CA ALA A 120 -12.88 -16.00 15.14
C ALA A 120 -13.76 -15.02 14.34
N GLU A 121 -13.44 -13.73 14.38
CA GLU A 121 -14.11 -12.71 13.54
C GLU A 121 -13.86 -12.94 12.06
N ALA A 122 -12.63 -13.30 11.68
CA ALA A 122 -12.28 -13.62 10.30
C ALA A 122 -13.07 -14.84 9.80
N LYS A 123 -13.20 -15.89 10.63
CA LYS A 123 -14.04 -17.07 10.31
C LYS A 123 -15.52 -16.69 10.19
N ALA A 124 -16.06 -15.91 11.13
CA ALA A 124 -17.44 -15.45 11.09
C ALA A 124 -17.72 -14.46 9.93
N ALA A 125 -16.70 -13.75 9.45
CA ALA A 125 -16.80 -12.89 8.26
C ALA A 125 -16.83 -13.69 6.95
N LEU A 126 -16.16 -14.86 6.92
CA LEU A 126 -16.25 -15.80 5.80
C LEU A 126 -17.60 -16.54 5.77
N GLU A 127 -18.22 -16.75 6.94
CA GLU A 127 -19.53 -17.40 7.08
C GLU A 127 -20.71 -16.43 6.89
N ARG A 128 -20.47 -15.11 6.99
CA ARG A 128 -21.48 -14.09 6.67
C ARG A 128 -21.67 -14.01 5.16
N GLU A 129 -22.93 -13.98 4.72
CA GLU A 129 -23.25 -13.65 3.33
C GLU A 129 -22.62 -12.31 2.96
N ALA A 130 -21.96 -12.29 1.80
CA ALA A 130 -21.35 -11.07 1.27
C ALA A 130 -22.45 -10.02 1.07
N GLY A 131 -22.42 -8.96 1.86
CA GLY A 131 -23.33 -7.83 1.67
C GLY A 131 -23.15 -7.20 0.29
N GLU A 132 -24.13 -6.39 -0.13
CA GLU A 132 -24.11 -5.72 -1.44
C GLU A 132 -22.93 -4.75 -1.63
N LEU A 133 -22.34 -4.29 -0.52
CA LEU A 133 -21.26 -3.31 -0.50
C LEU A 133 -20.02 -3.84 0.22
N THR A 134 -18.86 -3.58 -0.36
CA THR A 134 -17.54 -3.73 0.26
C THR A 134 -17.02 -2.35 0.67
N HIS A 135 -16.50 -2.25 1.89
CA HIS A 135 -15.95 -1.00 2.40
C HIS A 135 -14.44 -0.93 2.18
N TYR A 136 -13.97 0.26 1.83
CA TYR A 136 -12.59 0.60 1.59
C TYR A 136 -12.22 1.82 2.42
N ILE A 137 -10.94 1.93 2.75
CA ILE A 137 -10.34 3.16 3.27
C ILE A 137 -9.50 3.74 2.15
N ALA A 138 -9.89 4.92 1.65
CA ALA A 138 -9.17 5.67 0.65
C ALA A 138 -8.42 6.83 1.31
N VAL A 139 -7.22 7.11 0.82
CA VAL A 139 -6.32 8.12 1.35
C VAL A 139 -5.63 8.81 0.18
N GLN A 140 -5.57 10.13 0.27
CA GLN A 140 -4.78 10.96 -0.61
C GLN A 140 -3.85 11.83 0.22
N GLY A 141 -2.64 12.06 -0.25
CA GLY A 141 -1.79 13.07 0.35
C GLY A 141 -0.82 13.67 -0.64
N SER A 142 -0.33 14.85 -0.30
CA SER A 142 0.70 15.56 -1.06
C SER A 142 1.65 16.25 -0.11
N ALA A 143 2.93 16.27 -0.44
CA ALA A 143 3.91 17.07 0.27
C ALA A 143 4.59 18.04 -0.68
N ALA A 144 4.57 19.32 -0.31
CA ALA A 144 5.25 20.41 -0.98
C ALA A 144 5.65 21.48 0.04
N GLY A 145 6.77 22.17 -0.19
CA GLY A 145 7.21 23.26 0.68
C GLY A 145 7.40 22.86 2.15
N GLY A 146 7.84 21.62 2.41
CA GLY A 146 8.05 21.08 3.76
C GLY A 146 6.78 20.75 4.53
N ARG A 147 5.59 20.89 3.92
CA ARG A 147 4.31 20.53 4.52
C ARG A 147 3.71 19.32 3.84
N LEU A 148 3.08 18.48 4.64
CA LEU A 148 2.27 17.36 4.22
C LEU A 148 0.80 17.75 4.38
N GLN A 149 0.00 17.44 3.36
CA GLN A 149 -1.46 17.55 3.36
C GLN A 149 -2.03 16.15 3.13
N ILE A 150 -3.00 15.75 3.94
CA ILE A 150 -3.61 14.41 3.88
C ILE A 150 -5.11 14.53 4.01
N SER A 151 -5.81 13.71 3.24
CA SER A 151 -7.23 13.51 3.35
C SER A 151 -7.55 12.00 3.29
N LYS A 152 -8.53 11.56 4.08
CA LYS A 152 -8.88 10.14 4.26
C LYS A 152 -10.38 9.97 4.39
N LYS A 153 -10.93 8.94 3.72
CA LYS A 153 -12.36 8.64 3.76
C LYS A 153 -12.65 7.15 3.65
N ALA A 154 -13.72 6.73 4.31
CA ALA A 154 -14.31 5.42 4.09
C ALA A 154 -15.20 5.47 2.84
N VAL A 155 -14.96 4.57 1.91
CA VAL A 155 -15.69 4.48 0.63
C VAL A 155 -16.42 3.14 0.58
N ALA A 156 -17.65 3.13 0.10
CA ALA A 156 -18.38 1.89 -0.17
C ALA A 156 -18.45 1.66 -1.68
N ALA A 157 -18.14 0.45 -2.12
CA ALA A 157 -18.26 0.05 -3.52
C ALA A 157 -19.03 -1.26 -3.64
N PRO A 158 -19.72 -1.52 -4.77
CA PRO A 158 -20.43 -2.76 -5.00
C PRO A 158 -19.56 -3.99 -4.77
N SER A 159 -20.03 -4.98 -4.01
CA SER A 159 -19.27 -6.21 -3.69
C SER A 159 -19.02 -7.11 -4.91
N ARG A 160 -19.81 -6.92 -5.97
CA ARG A 160 -19.59 -7.55 -7.28
C ARG A 160 -18.28 -7.15 -7.95
N LEU A 161 -17.67 -6.02 -7.56
CA LEU A 161 -16.37 -5.62 -8.06
C LEU A 161 -15.31 -6.57 -7.49
N THR A 162 -14.76 -7.40 -8.36
CA THR A 162 -13.68 -8.34 -8.05
C THR A 162 -12.35 -7.88 -8.66
N TRP A 163 -11.29 -8.65 -8.44
CA TRP A 163 -9.98 -8.40 -9.05
C TRP A 163 -10.01 -8.22 -10.57
N SER A 164 -10.91 -8.90 -11.30
CA SER A 164 -11.05 -8.73 -12.76
C SER A 164 -11.61 -7.37 -13.16
N GLN A 165 -12.31 -6.68 -12.26
CA GLN A 165 -12.91 -5.35 -12.46
C GLN A 165 -12.15 -4.27 -11.67
N PHE A 166 -10.87 -4.51 -11.40
CA PHE A 166 -10.05 -3.63 -10.56
C PHE A 166 -10.02 -2.18 -11.06
N ASN A 167 -9.94 -1.95 -12.38
CA ASN A 167 -9.93 -0.59 -12.93
C ASN A 167 -11.24 0.14 -12.64
N ASP A 168 -12.38 -0.54 -12.73
CA ASP A 168 -13.69 0.05 -12.40
C ASP A 168 -13.76 0.42 -10.92
N LEU A 169 -13.18 -0.40 -10.04
CA LEU A 169 -13.05 -0.09 -8.62
C LEU A 169 -12.18 1.15 -8.39
N VAL A 170 -11.02 1.27 -9.04
CA VAL A 170 -10.16 2.45 -8.91
C VAL A 170 -10.91 3.71 -9.34
N SER A 171 -11.60 3.66 -10.48
CA SER A 171 -12.42 4.78 -10.98
C SER A 171 -13.57 5.12 -10.03
N TRP A 172 -14.23 4.11 -9.45
CA TRP A 172 -15.29 4.30 -8.46
C TRP A 172 -14.77 5.01 -7.22
N VAL A 173 -13.69 4.50 -6.62
CA VAL A 173 -13.14 5.04 -5.37
C VAL A 173 -12.63 6.46 -5.59
N ARG A 174 -11.98 6.77 -6.72
CA ARG A 174 -11.57 8.14 -7.05
C ARG A 174 -12.76 9.09 -7.17
N ARG A 175 -13.80 8.69 -7.90
CA ARG A 175 -15.00 9.50 -8.08
C ARG A 175 -15.66 9.83 -6.74
N ASP A 176 -15.84 8.81 -5.88
CA ASP A 176 -16.44 9.00 -4.55
C ASP A 176 -15.57 9.86 -3.63
N PHE A 177 -14.25 9.70 -3.71
CA PHE A 177 -13.31 10.52 -2.94
C PHE A 177 -13.35 11.99 -3.36
N SER A 178 -13.49 12.26 -4.67
CA SER A 178 -13.54 13.63 -5.21
C SER A 178 -14.90 14.32 -5.06
N SER A 179 -16.01 13.59 -5.01
CA SER A 179 -17.36 14.18 -4.94
C SER A 179 -17.68 14.81 -3.59
N ASP A 180 -17.08 14.28 -2.52
CA ASP A 180 -17.21 14.80 -1.16
C ASP A 180 -15.82 14.72 -0.51
N PRO A 181 -14.96 15.74 -0.77
CA PRO A 181 -13.56 15.71 -0.38
C PRO A 181 -13.46 15.74 1.15
N PRO A 182 -12.71 14.79 1.75
CA PRO A 182 -12.60 14.72 3.20
C PRO A 182 -11.76 15.88 3.75
N GLU A 183 -11.92 16.19 5.03
CA GLU A 183 -11.17 17.25 5.71
C GLU A 183 -9.66 17.10 5.50
N LEU A 184 -9.03 18.22 5.10
CA LEU A 184 -7.60 18.26 4.81
C LEU A 184 -6.83 18.50 6.12
N THR A 185 -6.09 17.50 6.56
CA THR A 185 -5.15 17.64 7.66
C THR A 185 -3.79 18.10 7.15
N SER A 186 -3.14 19.03 7.85
CA SER A 186 -1.77 19.42 7.54
C SER A 186 -0.81 19.07 8.68
N ALA A 187 0.36 18.54 8.31
CA ALA A 187 1.43 18.20 9.24
C ALA A 187 2.80 18.62 8.65
N PRO A 188 3.86 18.73 9.47
CA PRO A 188 5.22 18.79 8.96
C PRO A 188 5.54 17.57 8.10
N ARG A 189 6.36 17.76 7.05
CA ARG A 189 6.84 16.67 6.22
C ARG A 189 8.05 16.01 6.87
N ASP A 190 7.85 14.80 7.37
CA ASP A 190 8.89 14.01 8.06
C ASP A 190 9.08 12.61 7.47
N GLY A 191 9.12 12.52 6.14
CA GLY A 191 9.34 11.25 5.45
C GLY A 191 8.89 11.27 3.99
N LEU A 192 9.17 10.16 3.30
CA LEU A 192 8.67 9.87 1.96
C LEU A 192 7.42 8.98 2.04
N PRO A 193 6.63 8.87 0.96
CA PRO A 193 5.63 7.83 0.80
C PRO A 193 6.26 6.42 0.82
N PHE A 194 5.41 5.40 0.96
CA PHE A 194 5.85 4.03 1.22
C PHE A 194 6.59 3.41 0.03
N LEU A 195 6.02 3.45 -1.18
CA LEU A 195 6.65 2.86 -2.37
C LEU A 195 7.96 3.58 -2.70
N GLN A 196 8.03 4.90 -2.54
CA GLN A 196 9.26 5.67 -2.74
C GLN A 196 10.34 5.28 -1.74
N THR A 197 9.97 5.09 -0.48
CA THR A 197 10.91 4.62 0.55
C THR A 197 11.42 3.22 0.21
N MET A 198 10.53 2.33 -0.23
CA MET A 198 10.88 0.98 -0.71
C MET A 198 11.81 1.03 -1.93
N TRP A 199 11.47 1.86 -2.92
CA TRP A 199 12.25 2.06 -4.14
C TRP A 199 13.67 2.55 -3.81
N SER A 200 13.77 3.57 -2.95
CA SER A 200 15.04 4.10 -2.47
C SER A 200 15.87 3.03 -1.77
N ALA A 201 15.24 2.22 -0.90
CA ALA A 201 15.91 1.12 -0.23
C ALA A 201 16.41 0.04 -1.22
N MET A 202 15.68 -0.24 -2.30
CA MET A 202 16.09 -1.20 -3.33
C MET A 202 17.25 -0.66 -4.18
N CYS A 203 17.25 0.63 -4.51
CA CYS A 203 18.29 1.28 -5.31
C CYS A 203 19.56 1.65 -4.52
N ASP A 204 19.48 1.82 -3.19
CA ASP A 204 20.64 2.16 -2.36
C ASP A 204 21.70 1.04 -2.39
N GLY A 205 22.97 1.33 -2.68
CA GLY A 205 24.04 0.32 -2.67
C GLY A 205 24.33 -0.28 -1.29
N LYS A 206 23.81 0.30 -0.21
CA LYS A 206 24.02 -0.19 1.15
C LYS A 206 23.34 -1.54 1.39
N ARG A 207 24.03 -2.39 2.15
CA ARG A 207 23.50 -3.68 2.61
C ARG A 207 22.30 -3.53 3.55
N GLU A 208 22.32 -2.50 4.38
CA GLU A 208 21.27 -2.23 5.36
C GLU A 208 20.85 -0.77 5.26
N THR A 209 19.55 -0.52 5.32
CA THR A 209 19.00 0.84 5.28
C THR A 209 17.94 1.01 6.37
N SER A 210 17.81 2.24 6.86
CA SER A 210 16.77 2.64 7.79
C SER A 210 16.20 3.97 7.31
N SER A 211 14.91 4.01 7.01
CA SER A 211 14.25 5.21 6.48
C SER A 211 12.88 5.41 7.11
N LEU A 212 12.52 6.67 7.33
CA LEU A 212 11.18 7.05 7.78
C LEU A 212 10.24 7.18 6.59
N PHE A 213 9.04 6.67 6.74
CA PHE A 213 7.97 6.88 5.77
C PHE A 213 6.66 7.25 6.46
N LEU A 214 5.79 7.88 5.66
CA LEU A 214 4.47 8.32 6.09
C LEU A 214 3.41 7.45 5.43
N HIS A 215 2.49 6.93 6.23
CA HIS A 215 1.32 6.21 5.73
C HIS A 215 0.10 6.64 6.54
N GLN A 216 -0.91 7.18 5.86
CA GLN A 216 -2.13 7.71 6.50
C GLN A 216 -1.86 8.76 7.60
N GLY A 217 -0.81 9.56 7.44
CA GLY A 217 -0.40 10.59 8.42
C GLY A 217 0.32 10.04 9.65
N GLN A 218 0.56 8.73 9.71
CA GLN A 218 1.35 8.10 10.75
C GLN A 218 2.77 7.87 10.25
N ARG A 219 3.74 8.03 11.16
CA ARG A 219 5.15 7.74 10.90
C ARG A 219 5.44 6.27 11.15
N PHE A 220 6.23 5.72 10.24
CA PHE A 220 6.73 4.36 10.31
C PHE A 220 8.22 4.35 10.01
N GLN A 221 8.93 3.45 10.67
CA GLN A 221 10.29 3.13 10.34
C GLN A 221 10.31 1.92 9.41
N LEU A 222 10.94 2.06 8.24
CA LEU A 222 11.35 0.94 7.42
C LEU A 222 12.81 0.60 7.74
N ARG A 223 13.08 -0.67 8.06
CA ARG A 223 14.43 -1.22 8.13
C ARG A 223 14.56 -2.32 7.12
N THR A 224 15.63 -2.32 6.33
CA THR A 224 15.87 -3.35 5.32
C THR A 224 17.27 -3.92 5.40
N ARG A 225 17.42 -5.16 4.94
CA ARG A 225 18.69 -5.86 4.79
C ARG A 225 18.71 -6.64 3.48
N LYS A 226 19.77 -6.45 2.70
CA LYS A 226 20.02 -7.12 1.42
C LYS A 226 20.96 -8.31 1.59
N THR A 227 20.62 -9.39 0.90
CA THR A 227 21.44 -10.59 0.79
C THR A 227 21.37 -11.11 -0.64
N PRO A 228 22.49 -11.51 -1.26
CA PRO A 228 22.45 -12.24 -2.53
C PRO A 228 21.60 -13.50 -2.43
N ASP A 229 20.88 -13.84 -3.50
CA ASP A 229 20.10 -15.07 -3.61
C ASP A 229 20.52 -15.87 -4.85
N PRO A 230 21.70 -16.51 -4.83
CA PRO A 230 22.26 -17.21 -5.99
C PRO A 230 21.40 -18.41 -6.44
N LYS A 231 20.46 -18.87 -5.61
CA LYS A 231 19.53 -19.95 -5.97
C LYS A 231 18.57 -19.55 -7.09
N ARG A 232 18.37 -18.25 -7.31
CA ARG A 232 17.52 -17.70 -8.38
C ARG A 232 18.35 -17.17 -9.56
N SER A 233 19.40 -16.42 -9.27
CA SER A 233 20.33 -15.85 -10.25
C SER A 233 21.52 -15.24 -9.50
N GLU A 234 22.70 -15.15 -10.14
CA GLU A 234 23.86 -14.45 -9.59
C GLU A 234 23.58 -12.98 -9.26
N ARG A 235 22.62 -12.36 -9.95
CA ARG A 235 22.19 -10.97 -9.74
C ARG A 235 20.93 -10.83 -8.88
N ALA A 236 20.34 -11.93 -8.42
CA ALA A 236 19.15 -11.86 -7.59
C ALA A 236 19.50 -11.39 -6.18
N ILE A 237 18.76 -10.40 -5.70
CA ILE A 237 18.86 -9.88 -4.33
C ILE A 237 17.58 -10.22 -3.60
N ARG A 238 17.74 -10.80 -2.41
CA ARG A 238 16.70 -10.91 -1.41
C ARG A 238 16.80 -9.73 -0.44
N LEU A 239 15.75 -8.93 -0.37
CA LEU A 239 15.59 -7.86 0.61
C LEU A 239 14.63 -8.33 1.70
N GLU A 240 15.13 -8.37 2.93
CA GLU A 240 14.33 -8.60 4.13
C GLU A 240 13.99 -7.25 4.74
N GLY A 241 12.71 -7.01 5.03
CA GLY A 241 12.26 -5.73 5.55
C GLY A 241 11.38 -5.87 6.78
N VAL A 242 11.42 -4.86 7.64
CA VAL A 242 10.54 -4.72 8.79
C VAL A 242 9.97 -3.30 8.79
N ILE A 243 8.64 -3.22 8.85
CA ILE A 243 7.90 -1.99 9.09
C ILE A 243 7.59 -1.92 10.58
N GLU A 244 7.96 -0.81 11.22
CA GLU A 244 7.66 -0.55 12.62
C GLU A 244 6.84 0.74 12.76
N ALA A 245 5.64 0.62 13.35
CA ALA A 245 4.83 1.79 13.69
C ALA A 245 5.39 2.45 14.96
N GLU A 246 5.82 3.71 14.88
CA GLU A 246 6.43 4.39 16.03
C GLU A 246 5.51 4.43 17.25
N ALA A 247 4.21 4.61 17.02
CA ALA A 247 3.21 4.70 18.09
C ALA A 247 2.87 3.36 18.75
N LYS A 248 2.96 2.23 18.03
CA LYS A 248 2.46 0.92 18.49
C LYS A 248 3.54 -0.13 18.74
N ARG A 249 4.79 0.15 18.33
CA ARG A 249 5.93 -0.80 18.34
C ARG A 249 5.62 -2.15 17.67
N GLU A 250 4.58 -2.18 16.83
CA GLU A 250 4.18 -3.36 16.07
C GLU A 250 5.14 -3.52 14.89
N LYS A 251 5.66 -4.73 14.71
CA LYS A 251 6.62 -5.06 13.65
C LYS A 251 5.97 -5.96 12.61
N THR A 252 5.96 -5.50 11.37
CA THR A 252 5.46 -6.26 10.22
C THR A 252 6.63 -6.67 9.33
N PRO A 253 7.10 -7.93 9.40
CA PRO A 253 8.16 -8.40 8.53
C PRO A 253 7.63 -8.74 7.14
N PHE A 254 8.45 -8.48 6.14
CA PHE A 254 8.22 -8.86 4.76
C PHE A 254 9.55 -9.23 4.07
N ARG A 255 9.45 -9.86 2.91
CA ARG A 255 10.59 -10.13 2.03
C ARG A 255 10.21 -9.81 0.60
N LEU A 256 11.18 -9.37 -0.18
CA LEU A 256 11.02 -9.25 -1.62
C LEU A 256 12.29 -9.70 -2.33
N TRP A 257 12.15 -10.06 -3.60
CA TRP A 257 13.25 -10.46 -4.46
C TRP A 257 13.21 -9.66 -5.74
N TYR A 258 14.35 -9.17 -6.18
CA TYR A 258 14.52 -8.39 -7.40
C TYR A 258 15.89 -8.67 -8.03
N VAL A 259 16.06 -8.28 -9.29
CA VAL A 259 17.35 -8.36 -10.00
C VAL A 259 18.08 -7.04 -9.82
N ASP A 260 19.29 -7.10 -9.28
CA ASP A 260 20.11 -5.90 -9.10
C ASP A 260 20.57 -5.33 -10.44
N GLY A 261 20.65 -4.00 -10.54
CA GLY A 261 21.14 -3.29 -11.72
C GLY A 261 20.27 -3.40 -12.98
N THR A 262 18.98 -3.73 -12.87
CA THR A 262 18.02 -3.70 -13.98
C THR A 262 16.94 -2.66 -13.71
N PRO A 263 17.07 -1.40 -14.15
CA PRO A 263 16.03 -0.40 -13.98
C PRO A 263 14.89 -0.64 -14.99
N PRO A 264 13.62 -0.54 -14.57
CA PRO A 264 13.11 -0.44 -13.21
C PRO A 264 13.13 -1.80 -12.50
N GLY A 265 13.87 -1.93 -11.40
CA GLY A 265 14.15 -3.21 -10.72
C GLY A 265 12.98 -3.71 -9.90
N LEU A 266 11.82 -3.93 -10.53
CA LEU A 266 10.60 -4.36 -9.86
C LEU A 266 10.79 -5.73 -9.20
N PRO A 267 10.20 -5.98 -8.01
CA PRO A 267 10.32 -7.27 -7.38
C PRO A 267 9.64 -8.36 -8.22
N PHE A 268 10.32 -9.48 -8.46
CA PHE A 268 9.71 -10.65 -9.11
C PHE A 268 8.99 -11.57 -8.10
N ARG A 269 9.26 -11.38 -6.80
CA ARG A 269 8.55 -12.06 -5.69
C ARG A 269 8.41 -11.13 -4.50
N ILE A 270 7.24 -11.17 -3.86
CA ILE A 270 6.98 -10.45 -2.60
C ILE A 270 6.32 -11.43 -1.63
N GLU A 271 6.77 -11.42 -0.39
CA GLU A 271 6.19 -12.18 0.70
C GLU A 271 5.91 -11.26 1.88
N TYR A 272 4.70 -11.29 2.42
CA TYR A 272 4.41 -10.58 3.65
C TYR A 272 3.41 -11.34 4.53
N LYS A 273 3.49 -11.07 5.82
CA LYS A 273 2.62 -11.67 6.83
C LYS A 273 1.52 -10.67 7.18
N ALA A 274 0.37 -10.79 6.51
CA ALA A 274 -0.77 -9.89 6.70
C ALA A 274 -1.35 -9.99 8.12
N ARG A 275 -1.32 -11.20 8.69
CA ARG A 275 -1.75 -11.51 10.06
C ARG A 275 -0.84 -12.59 10.67
N PRO A 276 -0.79 -12.76 12.00
CA PRO A 276 -0.02 -13.82 12.67
C PRO A 276 -0.24 -15.23 12.09
N TYR A 277 -1.42 -15.47 11.49
CA TYR A 277 -1.83 -16.74 10.89
C TYR A 277 -1.94 -16.71 9.36
N LEU A 278 -1.69 -15.58 8.68
CA LEU A 278 -1.88 -15.44 7.23
C LEU A 278 -0.63 -14.89 6.55
N ARG A 279 -0.01 -15.73 5.71
CA ARG A 279 1.09 -15.35 4.82
C ARG A 279 0.58 -15.23 3.39
N LEU A 280 0.99 -14.17 2.72
CA LEU A 280 0.70 -13.93 1.31
C LEU A 280 2.02 -13.91 0.52
N VAL A 281 1.98 -14.50 -0.67
CA VAL A 281 3.10 -14.55 -1.61
C VAL A 281 2.61 -14.10 -2.97
N PHE A 282 3.23 -13.06 -3.51
CA PHE A 282 3.03 -12.58 -4.88
C PHE A 282 4.21 -13.07 -5.70
N GLU A 283 3.96 -13.98 -6.64
CA GLU A 283 4.97 -14.47 -7.57
C GLU A 283 4.71 -13.88 -8.95
N SER A 284 5.74 -13.37 -9.60
CA SER A 284 5.62 -12.89 -10.99
C SER A 284 5.13 -14.00 -11.92
N ILE A 285 4.29 -13.62 -12.89
CA ILE A 285 3.79 -14.53 -13.93
C ILE A 285 4.58 -14.41 -15.25
N GLU A 286 5.45 -13.42 -15.34
CA GLU A 286 6.40 -13.23 -16.43
C GLU A 286 7.77 -13.60 -15.86
N GLY A 287 8.17 -14.84 -16.12
CA GLY A 287 9.49 -15.41 -15.84
C GLY A 287 9.94 -16.21 -17.04
#